data_AF-A0A2K3MIH5-F1
#
_entry.id   AF-A0A2K3MIH5-F1
#
_cell.length_a   1.000
_cell.length_b   1.000
_cell.length_c   1.000
_cell.angle_alpha   90.00
_cell.angle_beta   90.00
_cell.angle_gamma   90.00
#
_symmetry.space_group_name_H-M   'P 1'
#
loop_
_entity.id
_entity.type
_entity.pdbx_description
1 polymer ?
#
loop_
_entity_poly.entity_id
_entity_poly.type
_entity_poly.pdbx_seq_one_letter_code
_entity_poly.pdbx_strand_id
1 'polypeptide(L)'
;MVSSNTLSLSLILFLSLSSFFSPTQSHKKVSLELYYESLCPYCANFIVNYLPQVFEQDLISIVDLKLVPWGNAKLRDNSTIVCQHGPVECLLDTVEGCAIDLWPQP
;
A
#
# COMPACT_ATOMS: atom_id res chain seq x y z
N MET A 1 -19.93 4.22 54.53
CA MET A 1 -20.69 3.05 54.03
C MET A 1 -21.34 3.47 52.72
N VAL A 2 -20.85 2.97 51.59
CA VAL A 2 -21.42 3.26 50.26
C VAL A 2 -22.59 2.30 50.03
N SER A 3 -23.75 2.81 49.61
CA SER A 3 -24.98 2.03 49.42
C SER A 3 -24.81 1.02 48.28
N SER A 4 -25.46 -0.15 48.39
CA SER A 4 -25.45 -1.19 47.35
C SER A 4 -25.90 -0.64 45.98
N ASN A 5 -26.85 0.31 45.97
CA ASN A 5 -27.33 0.95 44.75
C ASN A 5 -26.27 1.85 44.08
N THR A 6 -25.47 2.56 44.88
CA THR A 6 -24.36 3.38 44.36
C THR A 6 -23.22 2.52 43.80
N LEU A 7 -22.95 1.36 44.41
CA LEU A 7 -21.97 0.40 43.90
C LEU A 7 -22.44 -0.21 42.56
N SER A 8 -23.73 -0.54 42.47
CA SER A 8 -24.35 -1.11 41.27
C SER A 8 -24.38 -0.12 40.10
N LEU A 9 -24.73 1.15 40.34
CA LEU A 9 -24.69 2.20 39.30
C LEU A 9 -23.27 2.42 38.77
N SER A 10 -22.28 2.44 39.67
CA SER A 10 -20.87 2.62 39.30
C SER A 10 -20.39 1.48 38.40
N LEU A 11 -20.78 0.24 38.71
CA LEU A 11 -20.42 -0.95 37.94
C LEU A 11 -21.05 -0.94 36.53
N ILE A 12 -22.32 -0.52 36.40
CA ILE A 12 -23.01 -0.38 35.10
C ILE A 12 -22.35 0.71 34.25
N LEU A 13 -21.93 1.83 34.87
CA LEU A 13 -21.22 2.90 34.18
C LEU A 13 -19.84 2.44 33.66
N PHE A 14 -19.13 1.63 34.45
CA PHE A 14 -17.85 1.04 34.04
C PHE A 14 -17.99 0.00 32.91
N LEU A 15 -19.02 -0.84 32.96
CA LEU A 15 -19.31 -1.85 31.93
C LEU A 15 -19.75 -1.21 30.60
N SER A 16 -20.49 -0.10 30.65
CA SER A 16 -20.86 0.64 29.44
C SER A 16 -19.65 1.37 28.84
N LEU A 17 -18.76 1.97 29.65
CA LEU A 17 -17.55 2.64 29.16
C LEU A 17 -16.57 1.69 28.46
N SER A 18 -16.46 0.46 28.93
CA SER A 18 -15.56 -0.56 28.36
C SER A 18 -16.06 -1.12 27.02
N SER A 19 -17.33 -0.94 26.69
CA SER A 19 -17.92 -1.35 25.40
C SER A 19 -17.57 -0.42 24.23
N PHE A 20 -17.00 0.77 24.51
CA PHE A 20 -16.58 1.73 23.48
C PHE A 20 -15.15 1.53 22.99
N PHE A 21 -14.32 0.81 23.74
CA PHE A 21 -12.95 0.49 23.36
C PHE A 21 -12.90 -0.89 22.70
N SER A 22 -13.51 -1.03 21.52
CA SER A 22 -13.16 -2.14 20.64
C SER A 22 -11.73 -1.88 20.15
N PRO A 23 -10.76 -2.80 20.35
CA PRO A 23 -9.49 -2.69 19.67
C PRO A 23 -9.77 -2.68 18.16
N THR A 24 -9.29 -1.68 17.45
CA THR A 24 -9.36 -1.65 15.99
C THR A 24 -8.65 -2.90 15.49
N GLN A 25 -9.43 -3.88 15.03
CA GLN A 25 -8.86 -5.07 14.39
C GLN A 25 -8.26 -4.59 13.06
N SER A 26 -6.96 -4.29 13.10
CA SER A 26 -6.18 -3.99 11.90
C SER A 26 -6.13 -5.27 11.07
N HIS A 27 -7.09 -5.43 10.16
CA HIS A 27 -7.03 -6.51 9.19
C HIS A 27 -5.78 -6.32 8.34
N LYS A 28 -5.06 -7.43 8.09
CA LYS A 28 -3.90 -7.41 7.20
C LYS A 28 -4.40 -7.04 5.80
N LYS A 29 -3.86 -5.96 5.23
CA LYS A 29 -4.14 -5.54 3.85
C LYS A 29 -3.75 -6.65 2.87
N VAL A 30 -4.46 -6.71 1.74
CA VAL A 30 -4.14 -7.59 0.62
C VAL A 30 -2.95 -7.00 -0.12
N SER A 31 -1.88 -7.78 -0.25
CA SER A 31 -0.68 -7.35 -0.97
C SER A 31 -0.94 -7.37 -2.49
N LEU A 32 -0.64 -6.26 -3.15
CA LEU A 32 -0.67 -6.11 -4.60
C LEU A 32 0.65 -5.49 -5.05
N GLU A 33 1.49 -6.25 -5.76
CA GLU A 33 2.74 -5.76 -6.32
C GLU A 33 2.67 -5.70 -7.85
N LEU A 34 2.94 -4.53 -8.43
CA LEU A 34 3.02 -4.35 -9.88
C LEU A 34 4.48 -4.19 -10.30
N TYR A 35 4.98 -5.19 -11.03
CA TYR A 35 6.29 -5.15 -11.69
C TYR A 35 6.11 -4.70 -13.13
N TYR A 36 6.78 -3.62 -13.52
CA TYR A 36 6.55 -2.98 -14.82
C TYR A 36 7.82 -2.34 -15.39
N GLU A 37 7.77 -1.92 -16.65
CA GLU A 37 8.84 -1.20 -17.36
C GLU A 37 8.26 0.14 -17.83
N SER A 38 9.00 1.23 -17.64
CA SER A 38 8.56 2.60 -17.95
C SER A 38 8.22 2.81 -19.44
N LEU A 39 8.88 2.09 -20.36
CA LEU A 39 8.62 2.18 -21.80
C LEU A 39 7.81 1.02 -22.38
N CYS A 40 7.33 0.09 -21.56
CA CYS A 40 6.45 -0.97 -22.04
C CYS A 40 5.03 -0.43 -22.28
N PRO A 41 4.49 -0.49 -23.52
CA PRO A 41 3.20 0.10 -23.84
C PRO A 41 2.03 -0.56 -23.10
N TYR A 42 2.12 -1.87 -22.82
CA TYR A 42 1.09 -2.58 -22.08
C TYR A 42 1.13 -2.27 -20.58
N CYS A 43 2.33 -2.09 -20.01
CA CYS A 43 2.50 -1.61 -18.64
C CYS A 43 1.90 -0.22 -18.46
N ALA A 44 2.25 0.72 -19.35
CA ALA A 44 1.68 2.07 -19.33
C ALA A 44 0.15 2.04 -19.45
N ASN A 45 -0.38 1.24 -20.39
CA ASN A 45 -1.83 1.08 -20.53
C ASN A 45 -2.50 0.53 -19.26
N PHE A 46 -1.90 -0.47 -18.61
CA PHE A 46 -2.42 -1.01 -17.35
C PHE A 46 -2.43 0.04 -16.24
N ILE A 47 -1.31 0.74 -16.03
CA ILE A 47 -1.16 1.76 -14.98
C ILE A 47 -2.12 2.92 -15.18
N VAL A 48 -2.32 3.37 -16.42
CA VAL A 48 -3.16 4.54 -16.71
C VAL A 48 -4.65 4.19 -16.72
N ASN A 49 -5.04 3.03 -17.27
CA ASN A 49 -6.45 2.74 -17.55
C ASN A 49 -7.10 1.69 -16.62
N TYR A 50 -6.32 0.89 -15.91
CA TYR A 50 -6.84 -0.24 -15.11
C TYR A 50 -6.47 -0.14 -13.64
N LEU A 51 -5.21 0.19 -13.32
CA LEU A 51 -4.78 0.37 -11.94
C LEU A 51 -5.61 1.41 -11.16
N PRO A 52 -6.11 2.53 -11.75
CA PRO A 52 -6.90 3.50 -11.01
C PRO A 52 -8.15 2.94 -10.34
N GLN A 53 -8.67 1.82 -10.84
CA GLN A 53 -9.83 1.12 -10.26
C GLN A 53 -9.57 0.67 -8.81
N VAL A 54 -8.30 0.48 -8.40
CA VAL A 54 -7.97 0.15 -7.00
C VAL A 54 -8.24 1.32 -6.04
N PHE A 55 -8.29 2.55 -6.55
CA PHE A 55 -8.61 3.74 -5.75
C PHE A 55 -10.10 4.04 -5.73
N GLU A 56 -10.91 3.30 -6.49
CA GLU A 56 -12.36 3.40 -6.48
C GLU A 56 -12.96 2.63 -5.31
N GLN A 57 -14.13 3.07 -4.84
CA GLN A 57 -14.94 2.36 -3.84
C GLN A 57 -14.18 1.96 -2.56
N ASP A 58 -13.18 2.75 -2.18
CA ASP A 58 -12.33 2.54 -1.01
C ASP A 58 -11.51 1.23 -1.03
N LEU A 59 -11.33 0.59 -2.20
CA LEU A 59 -10.57 -0.66 -2.28
C LEU A 59 -9.11 -0.49 -1.83
N ILE A 60 -8.52 0.69 -2.02
CA ILE A 60 -7.17 1.02 -1.55
C ILE A 60 -7.02 0.96 -0.02
N SER A 61 -8.09 1.11 0.75
CA SER A 61 -8.02 1.05 2.22
C SER A 61 -7.67 -0.37 2.72
N ILE A 62 -7.97 -1.39 1.91
CA ILE A 62 -7.68 -2.80 2.20
C ILE A 62 -6.55 -3.38 1.35
N VAL A 63 -5.91 -2.58 0.48
CA VAL A 63 -4.81 -3.02 -0.39
C VAL A 63 -3.48 -2.36 0.03
N ASP A 64 -2.44 -3.18 0.08
CA ASP A 64 -1.04 -2.75 0.22
C ASP A 64 -0.42 -2.78 -1.17
N LEU A 65 -0.47 -1.63 -1.87
CA LEU A 65 -0.02 -1.46 -3.24
C LEU A 65 1.45 -1.10 -3.30
N LYS A 66 2.24 -1.89 -4.02
CA LYS A 66 3.65 -1.64 -4.30
C LYS A 66 3.91 -1.56 -5.80
N LEU A 67 4.59 -0.50 -6.23
CA LEU A 67 5.04 -0.32 -7.59
C LEU A 67 6.53 -0.64 -7.69
N VAL A 68 6.93 -1.46 -8.67
CA VAL A 68 8.31 -1.89 -8.87
C VAL A 68 8.71 -1.68 -10.34
N PRO A 69 9.32 -0.52 -10.68
CA PRO A 69 9.84 -0.25 -12.01
C PRO A 69 11.13 -1.04 -12.24
N TRP A 70 11.02 -2.18 -12.91
CA TRP A 70 12.11 -3.09 -13.26
C TRP A 70 11.72 -3.99 -14.44
N GLY A 71 10.60 -4.71 -14.30
CA GLY A 71 10.04 -5.60 -15.32
C GLY A 71 11.05 -6.58 -15.92
N ASN A 72 11.33 -6.44 -17.22
CA ASN A 72 12.24 -7.33 -17.94
C ASN A 72 13.71 -6.89 -17.92
N ALA A 73 14.07 -5.86 -17.14
CA ALA A 73 15.45 -5.46 -16.95
C ALA A 73 16.29 -6.63 -16.38
N LYS A 74 17.54 -6.71 -16.82
CA LYS A 74 18.47 -7.78 -16.43
C LYS A 74 19.74 -7.19 -15.84
N LEU A 75 20.11 -7.68 -14.66
CA LEU A 75 21.43 -7.45 -14.10
C LEU A 75 22.43 -8.40 -14.76
N ARG A 76 23.52 -7.84 -15.30
CA ARG A 76 24.63 -8.59 -15.89
C ARG A 76 25.74 -8.82 -14.85
N ASP A 77 26.65 -9.74 -15.13
CA ASP A 77 27.76 -10.09 -14.24
C ASP A 77 28.66 -8.90 -13.87
N ASN A 78 28.78 -7.92 -14.78
CA ASN A 78 29.49 -6.66 -14.54
C ASN A 78 28.67 -5.61 -13.78
N SER A 79 27.57 -6.01 -13.12
CA SER A 79 26.63 -5.14 -12.41
C SER A 79 25.95 -4.08 -13.29
N THR A 80 25.97 -4.24 -14.61
CA THR A 80 25.21 -3.35 -15.50
C THR A 80 23.77 -3.81 -15.63
N ILE A 81 22.86 -2.85 -15.65
CA ILE A 81 21.43 -3.07 -15.90
C ILE A 81 21.19 -2.91 -17.39
N VAL A 82 20.50 -3.88 -17.99
CA VAL A 82 20.09 -3.85 -19.39
C VAL A 82 18.58 -3.99 -19.46
N CYS A 83 17.91 -2.98 -20.01
CA CYS A 83 16.46 -2.94 -20.17
C CYS A 83 16.05 -3.26 -21.63
N GLN A 84 14.82 -3.70 -21.84
CA GLN A 84 14.35 -4.20 -23.14
C GLN A 84 14.24 -3.07 -24.17
N HIS A 85 13.81 -1.88 -23.74
CA HIS A 85 13.62 -0.71 -24.60
C HIS A 85 14.83 0.24 -24.58
N GLY A 86 15.99 -0.27 -24.15
CA GLY A 86 17.27 0.45 -24.20
C GLY A 86 17.57 1.30 -22.95
N PRO A 87 18.64 2.13 -23.00
CA PRO A 87 19.14 2.83 -21.82
C PRO A 87 18.20 3.91 -21.29
N VAL A 88 17.31 4.45 -22.13
CA VAL A 88 16.32 5.44 -21.70
C VAL A 88 15.29 4.81 -20.77
N GLU A 89 14.84 3.57 -21.03
CA GLU A 89 14.00 2.83 -20.10
C GLU A 89 14.69 2.64 -18.76
N CYS A 90 15.94 2.20 -18.74
CA CYS A 90 16.66 2.04 -17.46
C CYS A 90 16.76 3.35 -16.66
N LEU A 91 16.97 4.48 -17.36
CA LEU A 91 16.98 5.80 -16.75
C LEU A 91 15.61 6.14 -16.16
N LEU A 92 14.53 5.91 -16.91
CA LEU A 92 13.17 6.22 -16.48
C LEU A 92 12.70 5.29 -15.35
N ASP A 93 13.00 4.00 -15.41
CA ASP A 93 12.75 3.04 -14.32
C ASP A 93 13.46 3.51 -13.02
N THR A 94 14.69 4.02 -13.15
CA THR A 94 15.43 4.61 -12.01
C THR A 94 14.75 5.87 -11.50
N VAL A 95 14.30 6.76 -12.37
CA VAL A 95 13.58 8.00 -12.00
C VAL A 95 12.28 7.68 -11.25
N GLU A 96 11.50 6.73 -11.75
CA GLU A 96 10.26 6.27 -11.09
C GLU A 96 10.56 5.60 -9.74
N GLY A 97 11.61 4.78 -9.67
CA GLY A 97 12.06 4.19 -8.41
C GLY A 97 12.45 5.24 -7.36
N CYS A 98 13.20 6.27 -7.76
CA CYS A 98 13.53 7.41 -6.90
C CYS A 98 12.29 8.21 -6.49
N ALA A 99 11.33 8.41 -7.40
CA ALA A 99 10.09 9.12 -7.09
C ALA A 99 9.28 8.36 -6.03
N ILE A 100 9.20 7.03 -6.12
CA ILE A 100 8.53 6.15 -5.15
C ILE A 100 9.25 6.20 -3.79
N ASP A 101 10.58 6.13 -3.76
CA ASP A 101 11.38 6.17 -2.52
C ASP A 101 11.22 7.50 -1.76
N LEU A 102 11.18 8.61 -2.51
CA LEU A 102 10.98 9.95 -1.94
C LEU A 102 9.52 10.27 -1.62
N TRP A 103 8.56 9.49 -2.14
CA TRP A 103 7.15 9.76 -1.92
C TRP A 103 6.79 9.56 -0.46
N PRO A 104 6.14 10.54 0.21
CA PRO A 104 5.73 10.37 1.59
C PRO A 104 4.82 9.15 1.71
N GLN A 105 5.21 8.20 2.55
CA GLN A 105 4.33 7.09 2.91
C GLN A 105 3.13 7.68 3.65
N PRO A 106 1.90 7.49 3.15
CA PRO A 106 0.69 8.01 3.80
C PRO A 106 0.41 7.34 5.15
#